data_AF-A0A2D6B1Z0-F1
#
_entry.id   AF-A0A2D6B1Z0-F1
#
_cell.length_a   1.000
_cell.length_b   1.000
_cell.length_c   1.000
_cell.angle_alpha   90.00
_cell.angle_beta   90.00
_cell.angle_gamma   90.00
#
_symmetry.space_group_name_H-M   'P 1'
#
loop_
_entity.id
_entity.type
_entity.pdbx_description
1 polymer ?
#
loop_
_entity_poly.entity_id
_entity_poly.type
_entity_poly.pdbx_seq_one_letter_code
_entity_poly.pdbx_strand_id
1 'polypeptide(L)' 'MKKHKKEEPEQKPKVNKELDGFDVSIDSFGELKSTIDIDKINQFLNNHVDDKKLRDREDLDELKKGNEEE' A
#
# COMPACT_ATOMS: atom_id res chain seq x y z
N MET A 1 -41.77 11.73 -14.50
CA MET A 1 -40.44 12.39 -14.40
C MET A 1 -39.45 11.42 -13.79
N LYS A 2 -38.41 11.01 -14.52
CA LYS A 2 -37.36 10.14 -13.99
C LYS A 2 -36.51 10.97 -13.02
N LYS A 3 -36.54 10.60 -11.74
CA LYS A 3 -35.79 11.26 -10.66
C LYS A 3 -34.31 10.95 -10.90
N HIS A 4 -33.53 11.93 -11.35
CA HIS A 4 -32.07 11.79 -11.43
C HIS A 4 -31.56 11.53 -10.00
N LYS A 5 -31.02 10.33 -9.79
CA LYS A 5 -30.35 9.97 -8.54
C LYS A 5 -29.10 10.84 -8.50
N LYS A 6 -29.04 11.79 -7.57
CA LYS A 6 -27.81 12.54 -7.31
C LYS A 6 -26.79 11.50 -6.86
N GLU A 7 -25.76 11.29 -7.66
CA GLU A 7 -24.59 10.52 -7.26
C GLU A 7 -23.97 11.29 -6.10
N GLU A 8 -23.94 10.67 -4.92
CA GLU A 8 -23.24 11.25 -3.79
C GLU A 8 -21.74 11.29 -4.14
N PRO A 9 -21.03 12.39 -3.82
CA PRO A 9 -19.60 12.46 -4.09
C PRO A 9 -18.93 11.30 -3.36
N GLU A 10 -18.27 10.45 -4.13
CA GLU A 10 -17.55 9.30 -3.62
C GLU A 10 -16.54 9.79 -2.57
N GLN A 11 -16.80 9.49 -1.30
CA GLN A 11 -15.94 9.95 -0.21
C GLN A 11 -14.63 9.19 -0.31
N LYS A 12 -13.59 9.88 -0.78
CA LYS A 12 -12.25 9.31 -0.84
C LYS A 12 -11.82 8.83 0.55
N PRO A 13 -11.22 7.64 0.65
CA PRO A 13 -10.71 7.15 1.92
C PRO A 13 -9.62 8.09 2.47
N LYS A 14 -9.56 8.22 3.79
CA LYS A 14 -8.50 8.99 4.45
C LYS A 14 -7.20 8.20 4.37
N VAL A 15 -6.33 8.58 3.44
CA VAL A 15 -5.01 7.98 3.23
C VAL A 15 -3.90 8.88 3.76
N ASN A 16 -2.69 8.34 3.90
CA ASN A 16 -1.49 9.14 4.19
C ASN A 16 -1.27 10.14 3.04
N LYS A 17 -0.75 11.34 3.34
CA LYS A 17 -0.40 12.34 2.33
C LYS A 17 0.51 11.81 1.22
N GLU A 18 1.42 10.88 1.54
CA GLU A 18 2.31 10.24 0.56
C GLU A 18 1.59 9.30 -0.40
N LEU A 19 0.40 8.86 -0.02
CA LEU A 19 -0.50 8.01 -0.78
C LEU A 19 -1.72 8.80 -1.30
N ASP A 20 -1.66 10.14 -1.35
CA ASP A 20 -2.75 10.92 -1.92
C ASP A 20 -2.97 10.54 -3.39
N GLY A 21 -4.23 10.31 -3.76
CA GLY A 21 -4.60 9.75 -5.07
C GLY A 21 -4.42 8.23 -5.20
N PHE A 22 -4.08 7.52 -4.12
CA PHE A 22 -4.16 6.06 -4.09
C PHE A 22 -5.62 5.60 -4.13
N ASP A 23 -5.94 4.81 -5.15
CA ASP A 23 -7.22 4.12 -5.27
C ASP A 23 -6.96 2.68 -5.68
N VAL A 24 -7.73 1.76 -5.10
CA VAL A 24 -7.63 0.32 -5.37
C VAL A 24 -9.02 -0.27 -5.57
N SER A 25 -9.20 -0.96 -6.68
CA SER A 25 -10.44 -1.64 -7.03
C SER A 25 -10.16 -3.08 -7.48
N ILE A 26 -11.17 -3.93 -7.31
CA ILE A 26 -11.16 -5.31 -7.79
C ILE A 26 -12.15 -5.35 -8.95
N ASP A 27 -11.71 -5.81 -10.11
CA ASP A 27 -12.60 -5.95 -11.25
C ASP A 27 -13.41 -7.25 -11.22
N SER A 28 -14.34 -7.42 -12.16
CA SER A 28 -15.20 -8.61 -12.23
C SER A 28 -14.44 -9.92 -12.46
N PHE A 29 -13.18 -9.87 -12.89
CA PHE A 29 -12.32 -11.03 -13.09
C PHE A 29 -11.45 -11.32 -11.85
N GLY A 30 -11.54 -10.49 -10.81
CA GLY A 30 -10.72 -10.61 -9.61
C GLY A 30 -9.33 -10.00 -9.75
N GLU A 31 -9.07 -9.22 -10.80
CA GLU A 31 -7.80 -8.52 -10.97
C GLU A 31 -7.78 -7.27 -10.09
N LEU A 32 -6.63 -7.01 -9.46
CA LEU A 32 -6.42 -5.82 -8.64
C LEU A 32 -5.98 -4.66 -9.53
N LYS A 33 -6.75 -3.57 -9.53
CA LYS A 33 -6.41 -2.32 -10.22
C LYS A 33 -6.07 -1.25 -9.20
N SER A 34 -4.83 -0.78 -9.27
CA SER A 34 -4.31 0.30 -8.42
C SER A 34 -3.90 1.48 -9.29
N THR A 35 -4.10 2.70 -8.81
CA THR A 35 -3.57 3.92 -9.46
C THR A 35 -2.07 4.12 -9.24
N ILE A 36 -1.52 3.50 -8.19
CA ILE A 36 -0.11 3.60 -7.82
C ILE A 36 0.60 2.28 -8.12
N ASP A 37 1.86 2.39 -8.53
CA ASP A 37 2.74 1.26 -8.76
C ASP A 37 3.00 0.45 -7.48
N ILE A 38 3.06 -0.88 -7.64
CA ILE A 38 3.29 -1.84 -6.56
C ILE A 38 4.63 -1.56 -5.87
N ASP A 39 5.66 -1.18 -6.63
CA ASP A 39 6.98 -0.90 -6.07
C ASP A 39 6.96 0.29 -5.10
N LYS A 40 6.19 1.33 -5.41
CA LYS A 40 6.03 2.50 -4.53
C LYS A 40 5.27 2.13 -3.26
N ILE A 41 4.27 1.26 -3.36
CA ILE A 41 3.52 0.75 -2.20
C ILE A 41 4.46 -0.07 -1.31
N ASN A 42 5.28 -0.95 -1.89
CA ASN A 42 6.24 -1.75 -1.14
C ASN A 42 7.25 -0.88 -0.40
N GLN A 43 7.79 0.16 -1.05
CA GLN A 43 8.69 1.11 -0.39
C GLN A 43 7.99 1.83 0.77
N PHE A 44 6.77 2.31 0.57
CA PHE A 44 5.99 2.95 1.63
C PHE A 44 5.80 2.02 2.83
N LEU A 45 5.45 0.75 2.58
CA LEU A 45 5.26 -0.25 3.62
C LEU A 45 6.57 -0.57 4.34
N ASN A 46 7.67 -0.79 3.63
CA ASN A 46 8.98 -1.06 4.25
C ASN A 46 9.46 0.08 5.16
N ASN A 47 9.09 1.33 4.84
CA ASN A 47 9.47 2.50 5.63
C ASN A 47 8.61 2.70 6.87
N HIS A 48 7.31 2.38 6.80
CA HIS A 48 6.33 2.73 7.83
C HIS A 48 5.81 1.53 8.63
N VAL A 49 6.02 0.32 8.13
CA VAL A 49 5.49 -0.92 8.68
C VAL A 49 6.63 -1.91 8.87
N ASP A 50 6.72 -2.42 10.10
CA ASP A 50 7.61 -3.50 10.44
C ASP A 50 7.17 -4.81 9.74
N ASP A 51 8.08 -5.41 8.98
CA ASP A 51 7.85 -6.69 8.29
C ASP A 51 7.72 -7.83 9.30
N LYS A 52 6.47 -8.20 9.58
CA LYS A 52 6.12 -9.27 10.50
C LYS A 52 6.74 -10.62 10.15
N LYS A 53 7.07 -10.88 8.88
CA LYS A 53 7.66 -12.16 8.45
C LYS A 53 9.12 -12.30 8.90
N LEU A 54 9.74 -11.18 9.24
CA LEU A 54 11.15 -11.06 9.57
C LEU A 54 11.40 -11.03 11.08
N ARG A 55 10.35 -10.92 11.91
CA ARG A 55 10.48 -10.76 13.36
C ARG A 55 11.09 -11.96 14.08
N ASP A 56 10.82 -13.15 13.58
CA ASP A 56 11.26 -14.41 14.22
C ASP A 56 12.59 -14.93 13.63
N ARG A 57 13.28 -14.12 12.83
CA ARG A 57 14.57 -14.49 12.24
C ARG A 57 15.71 -14.09 13.19
N GLU A 58 16.39 -15.09 13.75
CA GLU A 58 17.54 -14.89 14.62
C GLU A 58 18.77 -14.34 13.87
N ASP A 59 18.87 -14.57 12.55
CA ASP A 59 20.00 -14.16 11.72
C ASP A 59 19.92 -12.71 11.20
N LEU A 60 18.82 -12.01 11.49
CA LEU A 60 18.53 -10.71 10.86
C LEU A 60 19.43 -9.59 11.36
N ASP A 61 19.79 -9.63 12.63
CA ASP A 61 20.73 -8.67 13.23
C ASP A 61 22.16 -8.88 12.73
N GLU A 62 22.53 -10.12 12.38
CA GLU A 62 23.84 -10.44 11.80
C GLU A 62 23.93 -9.99 10.34
N LEU A 63 22.87 -10.23 9.56
CA LEU A 63 22.76 -9.80 8.16
C LEU A 63 22.73 -8.28 8.00
N LYS A 64 22.13 -7.54 8.95
CA LYS A 64 22.14 -6.08 8.92
C LYS A 64 23.55 -5.51 9.16
N LYS A 65 24.29 -6.06 10.12
CA LYS A 65 25.66 -5.61 10.41
C LYS A 65 26.62 -5.82 9.24
N GLY A 66 26.50 -6.95 8.53
CA GLY A 66 27.36 -7.23 7.37
C GLY A 66 27.17 -6.27 6.18
N ASN A 67 26.03 -5.58 6.07
CA ASN A 67 25.77 -4.61 5.01
C ASN A 67 26.18 -3.16 5.37
N GLU A 68 26.47 -2.87 6.65
CA GLU A 68 26.91 -1.54 7.10
C GLU A 68 28.45 -1.41 7.13
N GLU A 69 29.18 -2.53 6.99
CA GLU A 69 30.64 -2.61 7.04
C GLU A 69 31.33 -2.64 5.66
N GLU A 70 30.58 -2.52 4.54
CA GLU A 70 31.11 -2.31 3.17
C GLU A 70 30.97 -0.87 2.67
#